data_AF-A0A1C5SDM1-F1
#
_entry.id   AF-A0A1C5SDM1-F1
#
_cell.length_a   1.000
_cell.length_b   1.000
_cell.length_c   1.000
_cell.angle_alpha   90.00
_cell.angle_beta   90.00
_cell.angle_gamma   90.00
#
_symmetry.space_group_name_H-M   'P 1'
#
loop_
_entity.id
_entity.type
_entity.pdbx_description
1 polymer ?
#
loop_
_entity_poly.entity_id
_entity_poly.type
_entity_poly.pdbx_seq_one_letter_code
_entity_poly.pdbx_strand_id
1 'polypeptide(L)'
;MDILIVMCIGILVGRVSILRRAKKKNEYLSLFCTFILIFSMGVMLGKKDHFFEELSSLGLTSFLFFLIPTVLSIGLVYWLTRVFMKKDK
;
A
#
# COMPACT_ATOMS: atom_id res chain seq x y z
N MET A 1 -8.04 14.96 13.68
CA MET A 1 -6.85 15.80 13.94
C MET A 1 -5.68 14.93 14.42
N ASP A 2 -5.99 13.88 15.18
CA ASP A 2 -5.06 12.93 15.81
C ASP A 2 -4.15 12.20 14.82
N ILE A 3 -4.71 11.79 13.67
CA ILE A 3 -3.98 11.05 12.64
C ILE A 3 -2.84 11.90 12.04
N LEU A 4 -3.10 13.19 11.79
CA LEU A 4 -2.08 14.13 11.28
C LEU A 4 -0.99 14.38 12.32
N ILE A 5 -1.36 14.48 13.60
CA ILE A 5 -0.41 14.65 14.71
C ILE A 5 0.50 13.42 14.82
N VAL A 6 -0.06 12.21 14.75
CA VAL A 6 0.71 10.96 14.79
C VAL A 6 1.67 10.86 13.58
N MET A 7 1.23 11.28 12.38
CA MET A 7 2.11 11.33 11.20
C MET A 7 3.28 12.32 11.39
N CYS A 8 3.01 13.51 11.90
CA CYS A 8 4.05 14.51 12.18
C CYS A 8 5.06 14.01 13.23
N ILE A 9 4.59 13.35 14.29
CA ILE A 9 5.46 12.72 15.29
C ILE A 9 6.30 11.61 14.66
N GLY A 10 5.71 10.80 13.77
CA GLY A 10 6.43 9.77 13.02
C GLY A 10 7.59 10.32 12.18
N ILE A 11 7.39 11.47 11.53
CA ILE A 11 8.44 12.17 10.76
C ILE A 11 9.56 12.68 11.68
N LEU A 12 9.20 13.24 12.84
CA LEU A 12 10.16 13.73 13.83
C LEU A 12 11.00 12.58 14.43
N VAL A 13 10.36 11.48 14.81
CA VAL A 13 11.01 10.28 15.36
C VAL A 13 11.90 9.60 14.30
N GLY A 14 11.45 9.58 13.04
CA GLY A 14 12.23 9.05 11.91
C GLY A 14 13.52 9.82 11.63
N ARG A 15 13.60 11.11 11.98
CA ARG A 15 14.83 11.92 11.87
C ARG A 15 15.86 11.64 12.96
N VAL A 16 15.49 10.96 14.05
CA VAL A 16 16.41 10.67 15.16
C VAL A 16 17.26 9.44 14.82
N SER A 17 18.57 9.65 14.65
CA SER A 17 19.57 8.65 14.20
C SER A 17 19.68 7.39 15.11
N ILE A 18 19.06 7.42 16.28
CA ILE A 18 18.95 6.31 17.25
C ILE A 18 18.19 5.09 16.69
N LEU A 19 17.31 5.29 15.71
CA LEU A 19 16.57 4.20 15.06
C LEU A 19 17.44 3.32 14.14
N ARG A 20 18.67 3.71 13.81
CA ARG A 20 19.54 2.93 12.91
C ARG A 20 19.95 1.58 13.52
N ARG A 21 20.08 1.49 14.85
CA ARG A 21 20.34 0.22 15.58
C ARG A 21 19.05 -0.59 15.84
N ALA A 22 17.91 0.08 15.97
CA ALA A 22 16.60 -0.57 16.12
C ALA A 22 16.03 -1.07 14.77
N LYS A 23 16.52 -0.56 13.64
CA LYS A 23 16.07 -0.90 12.28
C LYS A 23 16.04 -2.41 12.01
N LYS A 24 17.10 -3.14 12.43
CA LYS A 24 17.20 -4.59 12.23
C LYS A 24 16.19 -5.39 13.07
N LYS A 25 15.89 -4.93 14.30
CA LYS A 25 14.83 -5.53 15.14
C LYS A 25 13.44 -5.19 14.61
N ASN A 26 13.24 -3.97 14.12
CA ASN A 26 11.98 -3.54 13.51
C ASN A 26 11.70 -4.30 12.22
N GLU A 27 12.72 -4.57 11.41
CA GLU A 27 12.62 -5.38 10.20
C GLU A 27 12.21 -6.83 10.52
N TYR A 28 12.83 -7.45 11.53
CA TYR A 28 12.44 -8.79 11.97
C TYR A 28 11.02 -8.84 12.53
N LEU A 29 10.64 -7.84 13.33
CA LEU A 29 9.28 -7.72 13.86
C LEU A 29 8.26 -7.49 12.73
N SER A 30 8.59 -6.68 11.74
CA SER A 30 7.74 -6.41 10.58
C SER A 30 7.58 -7.64 9.70
N LEU A 31 8.64 -8.42 9.49
CA LEU A 31 8.56 -9.71 8.81
C LEU A 31 7.68 -10.70 9.58
N PHE A 32 7.91 -10.86 10.89
CA PHE A 32 7.10 -11.74 11.73
C PHE A 32 5.62 -11.35 11.70
N CYS A 33 5.33 -10.05 11.79
CA CYS A 33 3.96 -9.54 11.69
C CYS A 33 3.36 -9.81 10.30
N THR A 34 4.14 -9.65 9.24
CA THR A 34 3.72 -9.98 7.87
C THR A 34 3.39 -11.47 7.73
N PHE A 35 4.21 -12.35 8.31
CA PHE A 35 3.94 -13.80 8.33
C PHE A 35 2.64 -14.12 9.06
N ILE A 36 2.40 -13.52 10.23
CA ILE A 36 1.14 -13.70 10.96
C ILE A 36 -0.04 -13.22 10.12
N LEU A 37 0.06 -12.05 9.49
CA LEU A 37 -1.03 -11.51 8.67
C LEU A 37 -1.35 -12.39 7.46
N ILE A 38 -0.32 -12.88 6.75
CA ILE A 38 -0.51 -13.83 5.65
C ILE A 38 -1.17 -15.11 6.15
N PHE A 39 -0.74 -15.63 7.29
CA PHE A 39 -1.33 -16.82 7.90
C PHE A 39 -2.79 -16.59 8.29
N SER A 40 -3.11 -15.48 8.97
CA SER A 40 -4.48 -15.11 9.34
C SER A 40 -5.38 -14.94 8.12
N MET A 41 -4.89 -14.27 7.07
CA MET A 41 -5.62 -14.13 5.82
C MET A 41 -5.85 -15.51 5.19
N GLY A 42 -4.83 -16.35 5.09
CA GLY A 42 -4.93 -17.71 4.54
C GLY A 42 -5.94 -18.59 5.27
N VAL A 43 -5.95 -18.58 6.60
CA VAL A 43 -6.94 -19.31 7.41
C VAL A 43 -8.36 -18.77 7.18
N MET A 44 -8.51 -17.46 7.09
CA MET A 44 -9.80 -16.82 6.83
C MET A 44 -10.35 -17.15 5.44
N LEU A 45 -9.49 -17.36 4.45
CA LEU A 45 -9.87 -17.82 3.11
C LEU A 45 -10.22 -19.32 3.10
N GLY A 46 -9.47 -20.16 3.82
CA GLY A 46 -9.75 -21.60 3.93
C GLY A 46 -11.04 -21.95 4.67
N LYS A 47 -11.56 -21.02 5.49
CA LYS A 47 -12.83 -21.18 6.22
C LYS A 47 -14.08 -20.76 5.43
N LYS A 48 -13.92 -20.27 4.18
CA LYS A 48 -15.03 -19.86 3.33
C LYS A 48 -15.34 -20.94 2.29
N ASP A 49 -16.49 -21.61 2.42
CA ASP A 49 -16.92 -22.65 1.48
C ASP A 49 -17.17 -22.12 0.05
N HIS A 50 -17.57 -20.85 -0.08
CA HIS A 50 -17.83 -20.17 -1.37
C HIS A 50 -16.66 -19.28 -1.85
N PHE A 51 -15.43 -19.56 -1.40
CA PHE A 51 -14.27 -18.69 -1.67
C PHE A 51 -14.02 -18.41 -3.15
N PHE A 52 -14.15 -19.40 -4.03
CA PHE A 52 -13.93 -19.23 -5.47
C PHE A 52 -14.98 -18.34 -6.15
N GLU A 53 -16.24 -18.42 -5.69
CA GLU A 53 -17.35 -17.66 -6.24
C GLU A 53 -17.28 -16.19 -5.80
N GLU A 54 -16.96 -15.96 -4.51
CA GLU A 54 -16.67 -14.62 -4.00
C GLU A 54 -15.40 -14.03 -4.65
N LEU A 55 -14.34 -14.81 -4.85
CA LEU A 55 -13.13 -14.33 -5.53
C LEU A 55 -13.38 -13.89 -6.97
N SER A 56 -14.23 -14.61 -7.72
CA SER A 56 -14.55 -14.24 -9.10
C SER A 56 -15.33 -12.93 -9.16
N SER A 57 -16.36 -12.80 -8.32
CA SER A 57 -17.20 -11.60 -8.19
C SER A 57 -16.43 -10.38 -7.66
N LEU A 58 -15.72 -10.53 -6.53
CA LEU A 58 -14.90 -9.46 -5.94
C LEU A 58 -13.67 -9.16 -6.80
N GLY A 59 -13.08 -10.16 -7.46
CA GLY A 59 -11.93 -9.99 -8.32
C GLY A 59 -12.24 -9.14 -9.55
N LEU A 60 -13.37 -9.39 -10.21
CA LEU A 60 -13.77 -8.63 -11.40
C LEU A 60 -14.10 -7.17 -11.06
N THR A 61 -14.85 -6.95 -9.98
CA THR A 61 -15.19 -5.60 -9.50
C THR A 61 -13.95 -4.84 -9.05
N SER A 62 -13.08 -5.47 -8.24
CA SER A 62 -11.82 -4.85 -7.80
C SER A 62 -10.87 -4.58 -8.96
N PHE A 63 -10.84 -5.44 -9.97
CA PHE A 63 -10.03 -5.23 -11.18
C PHE A 63 -10.51 -4.01 -11.97
N LEU A 64 -11.82 -3.83 -12.14
CA LEU A 64 -12.38 -2.63 -12.78
C LEU A 64 -12.07 -1.37 -11.96
N PHE A 65 -12.25 -1.40 -10.64
CA PHE A 65 -11.90 -0.29 -9.74
C PHE A 65 -10.40 0.00 -9.68
N PHE A 66 -9.54 -0.97 -10.02
CA PHE A 66 -8.10 -0.74 -10.13
C PHE A 66 -7.72 -0.18 -11.51
N LEU A 67 -8.28 -0.76 -12.58
CA LEU A 67 -7.90 -0.44 -13.95
C LEU A 67 -8.31 1.00 -14.33
N ILE A 68 -9.54 1.40 -13.99
CA ILE A 68 -10.07 2.72 -14.37
C ILE A 68 -9.25 3.86 -13.75
N PRO A 69 -9.01 3.90 -12.42
CA PRO A 69 -8.21 4.96 -11.80
C PRO A 69 -6.73 4.88 -12.18
N THR A 70 -6.18 3.68 -12.41
CA THR A 70 -4.79 3.53 -12.85
C THR A 70 -4.57 4.14 -14.23
N VAL A 71 -5.42 3.82 -15.20
CA VAL A 71 -5.32 4.38 -16.56
C VAL A 71 -5.54 5.89 -16.53
N LEU A 72 -6.52 6.37 -15.77
CA LEU A 72 -6.75 7.81 -15.59
C LEU A 72 -5.57 8.51 -14.93
N SER A 73 -4.98 7.93 -13.90
CA SER A 73 -3.81 8.47 -13.19
C SER A 73 -2.60 8.55 -14.14
N ILE A 74 -2.32 7.49 -14.91
CA ILE A 74 -1.25 7.48 -15.91
C ILE A 74 -1.50 8.54 -16.98
N GLY A 75 -2.73 8.65 -17.49
CA GLY A 75 -3.10 9.65 -18.48
C GLY A 75 -2.92 11.08 -17.96
N LEU A 76 -3.34 11.35 -16.73
CA LEU A 76 -3.19 12.64 -16.08
C LEU A 76 -1.72 12.98 -15.85
N VAL A 77 -0.91 12.05 -15.33
CA VAL A 77 0.52 12.25 -15.14
C VAL A 77 1.24 12.48 -16.47
N TYR A 78 0.90 11.74 -17.52
CA TYR A 78 1.48 11.93 -18.85
C TYR A 78 1.12 13.30 -19.43
N TRP A 79 -0.15 13.70 -19.32
CA TRP A 79 -0.59 15.04 -19.70
C TRP A 79 0.18 16.11 -18.93
N LEU A 80 0.25 15.98 -17.60
CA LEU A 80 0.88 16.96 -16.72
C LEU A 80 2.38 17.05 -17.02
N THR A 81 3.05 15.93 -17.27
CA THR A 81 4.44 15.89 -17.70
C THR A 81 4.62 16.59 -19.05
N ARG A 82 3.72 16.40 -20.01
CA ARG A 82 3.80 17.07 -21.33
C ARG A 82 3.53 18.57 -21.26
N VAL A 83 2.69 19.02 -20.33
CA VAL A 83 2.35 20.44 -20.13
C VAL A 83 3.41 21.17 -19.31
N PHE A 84 3.84 20.61 -18.18
CA PHE A 84 4.79 21.26 -17.26
C PHE A 84 6.25 21.00 -17.61
N MET A 85 6.58 19.84 -18.18
CA MET A 85 7.94 19.43 -18.51
C MET A 85 8.16 19.50 -20.02
N LYS A 86 7.67 20.58 -20.63
CA LYS A 86 7.92 20.91 -22.03
C LYS A 86 9.41 21.17 -22.14
N LYS A 87 10.12 20.29 -22.85
CA LYS A 87 11.55 20.39 -23.11
C LYS A 87 11.82 21.73 -23.77
N ASP A 88 12.40 22.68 -23.02
CA ASP A 88 13.01 23.87 -23.60
C ASP A 88 13.99 23.38 -24.66
N LYS A 89 13.77 23.83 -25.91
CA LYS A 89 14.69 23.58 -27.02
C LYS A 89 15.89 24.49 -26.87
#